data_AF-A0A7W0N8C0-F1
#
_entry.id   AF-A0A7W0N8C0-F1
#
_cell.length_a   1.000
_cell.length_b   1.000
_cell.length_c   1.000
_cell.angle_alpha   90.00
_cell.angle_beta   90.00
_cell.angle_gamma   90.00
#
_symmetry.space_group_name_H-M   'P 1'
#
loop_
_entity.id
_entity.type
_entity.pdbx_description
1 polymer ?
#
loop_
_entity_poly.entity_id
_entity_poly.type
_entity_poly.pdbx_seq_one_letter_code
_entity_poly.pdbx_strand_id
1 'polypeptide(L)'
;MRRKFSVCGEIYNIYFKPPIKENFCDLHPAEQLEQRADDTEEKAKVRLATYEEQTKPLLDYYENTERLKKVDGTVDSETIYGQLEKLI
;
A
#
# COMPACT_ATOMS: atom_id res chain seq x y z
N MET A 1 -10.54 -0.67 -1.69
CA MET A 1 -10.61 0.72 -1.20
C MET A 1 -9.97 0.80 0.18
N ARG A 2 -9.09 1.77 0.41
CA ARG A 2 -8.31 1.89 1.66
C ARG A 2 -9.04 2.77 2.67
N ARG A 3 -8.97 2.39 3.95
CA ARG A 3 -9.43 3.19 5.08
C ARG A 3 -8.34 3.25 6.14
N LYS A 4 -8.23 4.36 6.86
CA LYS A 4 -7.21 4.57 7.90
C LYS A 4 -7.85 5.19 9.12
N PHE A 5 -7.39 4.79 10.30
CA PHE A 5 -7.68 5.54 11.53
C PHE A 5 -6.59 6.60 11.79
N SER A 6 -7.00 7.83 12.06
CA SER A 6 -6.11 8.99 12.21
C SER A 6 -5.17 8.89 13.41
N VAL A 7 -5.62 8.27 14.51
CA VAL A 7 -4.85 8.20 15.76
C VAL A 7 -3.87 7.02 15.80
N CYS A 8 -4.33 5.79 15.53
CA CYS A 8 -3.44 4.62 15.62
C CYS A 8 -2.67 4.33 14.33
N GLY A 9 -3.07 4.95 13.22
CA GLY A 9 -2.40 4.78 11.93
C GLY A 9 -2.73 3.49 11.18
N GLU A 10 -3.49 2.58 11.79
CA GLU A 10 -3.85 1.29 11.21
C GLU A 10 -4.59 1.45 9.88
N ILE A 11 -4.20 0.63 8.90
CA ILE A 11 -4.72 0.68 7.53
C ILE A 11 -5.52 -0.58 7.25
N TYR A 12 -6.73 -0.38 6.76
CA TYR A 12 -7.65 -1.43 6.35
C TYR A 12 -7.94 -1.34 4.86
N ASN A 13 -8.26 -2.48 4.26
CA ASN A 13 -8.74 -2.56 2.89
C ASN A 13 -10.00 -3.41 2.86
N ILE A 14 -11.10 -2.85 2.35
CA ILE A 14 -12.40 -3.53 2.34
C ILE A 14 -12.41 -4.90 1.64
N TYR A 15 -11.43 -5.19 0.78
CA TYR A 15 -11.33 -6.46 0.04
C TYR A 15 -10.29 -7.42 0.64
N PHE A 16 -9.11 -6.90 1.00
CA PHE A 16 -7.96 -7.73 1.39
C PHE A 16 -7.69 -7.79 2.89
N LYS A 17 -8.16 -6.78 3.65
CA LYS A 17 -8.02 -6.68 5.10
C LYS A 17 -9.20 -5.89 5.68
N PRO A 18 -10.43 -6.41 5.60
CA PRO A 18 -11.61 -5.73 6.11
C PRO A 18 -11.55 -5.65 7.64
N PRO A 19 -12.08 -4.57 8.26
CA PRO A 19 -12.23 -4.52 9.71
C PRO A 19 -13.29 -5.53 10.17
N ILE A 20 -13.18 -5.99 11.42
CA ILE A 20 -14.15 -6.90 12.06
C ILE A 20 -15.54 -6.24 12.12
N LYS A 21 -15.57 -4.94 12.47
CA LYS A 21 -16.79 -4.14 12.48
C LYS A 21 -16.71 -3.09 11.38
N GLU A 22 -17.75 -3.04 10.54
CA GLU A 22 -17.76 -2.14 9.40
C GLU A 22 -17.58 -0.67 9.82
N ASN A 23 -16.61 0.01 9.20
CA ASN A 23 -16.26 1.41 9.47
C ASN A 23 -15.62 1.68 10.84
N PHE A 24 -15.23 0.67 11.63
CA PHE A 24 -14.56 0.88 12.91
C PHE A 24 -13.16 0.26 12.94
N CYS A 25 -12.28 0.83 13.77
CA CYS A 25 -10.94 0.27 14.00
C CYS A 25 -11.03 -0.94 14.94
N ASP A 26 -10.37 -2.04 14.59
CA ASP A 26 -10.36 -3.26 15.42
C ASP A 26 -9.64 -3.04 16.76
N LEU A 27 -8.66 -2.15 16.80
CA LEU A 27 -7.95 -1.76 18.03
C LEU A 27 -8.71 -0.70 18.83
N HIS A 28 -9.56 0.10 18.19
CA HIS A 28 -10.31 1.20 18.80
C HIS A 28 -11.78 1.14 18.37
N PRO A 29 -12.60 0.26 18.97
CA PRO A 29 -13.95 -0.02 18.47
C PRO A 29 -14.93 1.15 18.57
N ALA A 30 -14.58 2.19 19.33
CA ALA A 30 -15.35 3.43 19.46
C ALA A 30 -15.10 4.42 18.31
N GLU A 31 -14.04 4.20 17.53
CA GLU A 31 -13.50 5.17 16.59
C GLU A 31 -13.74 4.73 15.14
N GLN A 32 -14.16 5.69 14.30
CA GLN A 32 -14.49 5.42 12.91
C GLN A 32 -13.27 5.47 12.01
N LEU A 33 -13.23 4.58 11.02
CA LEU A 33 -12.24 4.59 9.95
C LEU A 33 -12.60 5.67 8.94
N GLU A 34 -11.61 6.47 8.56
CA GLU A 34 -11.78 7.48 7.54
C GLU A 34 -11.25 6.98 6.20
N GLN A 35 -12.02 7.23 5.14
CA GLN A 35 -11.48 7.14 3.78
C GLN A 35 -10.84 8.48 3.44
N ARG A 36 -9.64 8.44 2.86
CA ARG A 36 -9.00 9.66 2.40
C ARG A 36 -9.73 10.23 1.18
N ALA A 37 -9.92 11.54 1.18
CA ALA A 37 -10.59 12.25 0.08
C ALA A 37 -9.87 12.12 -1.27
N ASP A 38 -8.58 11.77 -1.28
CA ASP A 38 -7.78 11.59 -2.50
C ASP A 38 -7.79 10.16 -3.07
N ASP A 39 -8.42 9.20 -2.39
CA ASP A 39 -8.55 7.82 -2.88
C ASP A 39 -9.72 7.73 -3.91
N THR A 40 -9.62 8.46 -5.03
CA THR A 40 -10.54 8.39 -6.20
C THR A 40 -9.86 7.78 -7.42
N GLU A 41 -10.63 7.29 -8.39
CA GLU A 41 -10.09 6.69 -9.62
C GLU A 41 -9.30 7.71 -10.46
N GLU A 42 -9.81 8.94 -10.59
CA GLU A 42 -9.14 10.01 -11.33
C GLU A 42 -7.79 10.35 -10.71
N LYS A 43 -7.74 10.46 -9.37
CA LYS A 43 -6.49 10.71 -8.64
C LYS A 43 -5.54 9.52 -8.74
N ALA A 44 -6.05 8.29 -8.73
CA ALA A 44 -5.23 7.09 -8.94
C ALA A 44 -4.59 7.08 -10.33
N LYS A 45 -5.33 7.43 -11.39
CA LYS A 45 -4.80 7.54 -12.76
C LYS A 45 -3.70 8.59 -12.86
N VAL A 46 -3.93 9.78 -12.30
CA VAL A 46 -2.91 10.85 -12.28
C VAL A 46 -1.65 10.39 -11.54
N ARG A 47 -1.81 9.76 -10.36
CA ARG A 47 -0.66 9.24 -9.60
C ARG A 47 0.11 8.16 -10.33
N LEU A 48 -0.58 7.27 -11.06
CA LEU A 48 0.06 6.23 -11.86
C LEU A 48 0.85 6.83 -13.02
N ALA A 49 0.29 7.81 -13.72
CA ALA A 49 1.01 8.54 -14.78
C ALA A 49 2.26 9.25 -14.23
N THR A 50 2.13 9.94 -13.09
CA THR A 50 3.29 10.58 -12.44
C THR A 50 4.34 9.55 -11.99
N TYR A 51 3.92 8.37 -11.51
CA TYR A 51 4.86 7.29 -11.18
C TYR A 51 5.64 6.83 -12.42
N GLU A 52 4.95 6.58 -13.54
CA GLU A 52 5.55 6.16 -14.81
C GLU A 52 6.56 7.19 -15.33
N GLU A 53 6.24 8.48 -15.24
CA GLU A 53 7.10 9.56 -15.75
C GLU A 53 8.28 9.89 -14.82
N GLN A 54 8.06 9.91 -13.50
CA GLN A 54 9.03 10.50 -12.56
C GLN A 54 9.71 9.48 -11.66
N THR A 55 9.05 8.37 -11.34
CA THR A 55 9.57 7.38 -10.38
C THR A 55 10.13 6.14 -11.08
N LYS A 56 9.47 5.64 -12.13
CA LYS A 56 9.91 4.45 -12.86
C LYS A 56 11.32 4.56 -13.45
N PRO A 57 11.79 5.71 -13.98
CA PRO A 57 13.17 5.84 -14.46
C PRO A 57 14.23 5.63 -13.37
N LEU A 58 13.86 5.71 -12.08
CA LEU A 58 14.78 5.37 -10.99
C LEU A 58 15.14 3.88 -10.98
N LEU A 59 14.31 3.00 -11.57
CA LEU A 59 14.65 1.59 -11.73
C LEU A 59 15.91 1.42 -12.57
N ASP A 60 16.04 2.16 -13.67
CA ASP A 60 17.22 2.13 -14.55
C ASP A 60 18.48 2.58 -13.78
N TYR A 61 18.34 3.59 -12.93
CA TYR A 61 19.42 4.03 -12.06
C TYR A 61 19.86 2.92 -11.09
N TYR A 62 18.93 2.30 -10.37
CA TYR A 62 19.27 1.27 -9.39
C TYR A 62 19.73 -0.05 -10.02
N GLU A 63 19.27 -0.39 -11.23
CA GLU A 63 19.70 -1.58 -11.97
C GLU A 63 21.20 -1.51 -12.28
N ASN A 64 21.72 -0.33 -12.64
CA ASN A 64 23.15 -0.11 -12.87
C ASN A 64 24.02 -0.12 -11.59
N THR A 65 23.41 -0.03 -10.41
CA THR A 65 24.13 -0.07 -9.12
C THR A 65 24.21 -1.46 -8.50
N GLU A 66 23.61 -2.48 -9.13
CA GLU A 66 23.44 -3.83 -8.57
C GLU A 66 22.65 -3.89 -7.23
N ARG A 67 22.02 -2.79 -6.83
CA ARG A 67 21.23 -2.67 -5.58
C ARG A 67 19.74 -2.90 -5.78
N LEU A 68 19.29 -3.09 -7.02
CA LEU A 68 17.90 -3.36 -7.32
C LEU A 68 17.57 -4.84 -7.08
N LYS A 69 16.64 -5.11 -6.15
CA LYS A 69 15.99 -6.41 -5.99
C LYS A 69 14.49 -6.26 -6.30
N LYS A 70 13.94 -7.16 -7.12
CA LYS A 70 12.53 -7.16 -7.52
C LYS A 70 11.76 -8.20 -6.68
N VAL A 71 10.56 -7.83 -6.23
CA VAL A 71 9.67 -8.66 -5.40
C VAL A 71 8.28 -8.59 -6.02
N ASP A 72 7.55 -9.71 -6.05
CA ASP A 72 6.19 -9.74 -6.58
C ASP A 72 5.20 -9.22 -5.53
N GLY A 73 4.61 -8.05 -5.77
CA GLY A 73 3.65 -7.41 -4.87
C GLY A 73 2.20 -7.85 -5.06
N THR A 74 1.92 -8.86 -5.90
CA THR A 74 0.55 -9.32 -6.21
C THR A 74 0.07 -10.50 -5.36
N VAL A 75 0.98 -11.11 -4.60
CA VAL A 75 0.68 -12.22 -3.68
C VAL A 75 0.32 -11.71 -2.28
N ASP A 76 -0.05 -12.62 -1.38
CA ASP A 76 -0.41 -12.26 -0.01
C ASP A 76 0.78 -11.68 0.78
N SER A 77 0.49 -10.97 1.86
CA SER A 77 1.50 -10.25 2.65
C SER A 77 2.54 -11.17 3.30
N GLU A 78 2.17 -12.40 3.70
CA GLU A 78 3.12 -13.33 4.30
C GLU A 78 4.11 -13.83 3.26
N THR A 79 3.63 -14.15 2.06
CA THR A 79 4.49 -14.51 0.92
C THR A 79 5.44 -13.38 0.54
N ILE A 80 4.95 -12.12 0.47
CA ILE A 80 5.80 -10.95 0.19
C ILE A 80 6.89 -10.81 1.26
N TYR A 81 6.54 -10.95 2.53
CA TYR A 81 7.51 -10.85 3.64
C TYR A 81 8.61 -11.92 3.52
N GLY A 82 8.23 -13.18 3.24
CA GLY A 82 9.20 -14.25 3.03
C GLY A 82 10.06 -14.09 1.77
N GLN A 83 9.59 -13.37 0.75
CA GLN A 83 10.43 -12.98 -0.40
C GLN A 83 11.47 -11.92 0.00
N LEU A 84 11.09 -10.95 0.82
CA LEU A 84 11.99 -9.89 1.31
C LEU A 84 13.11 -10.44 2.19
N GLU A 85 12.80 -11.36 3.11
CA GLU A 85 13.81 -11.98 3.99
C GLU A 85 14.91 -12.73 3.23
N LYS A 86 14.63 -13.22 2.02
CA LYS A 86 15.62 -13.91 1.18
C LYS A 86 16.57 -12.96 0.45
N LEU A 87 16.27 -11.66 0.45
CA LEU A 87 16.98 -10.65 -0.34
C LEU A 87 17.88 -9.73 0.51
N ILE A 88 17.76 -9.80 1.84
CA ILE A 88 18.51 -9.05 2.85
C ILE A 88 19.44 -10.01 3.57
#